data_AF-A0A9X2LYS7-F1
#
_entry.id   AF-A0A9X2LYS7-F1
#
_cell.length_a   1.000
_cell.length_b   1.000
_cell.length_c   1.000
_cell.angle_alpha   90.00
_cell.angle_beta   90.00
_cell.angle_gamma   90.00
#
_symmetry.space_group_name_H-M   'P 1'
#
loop_
_entity.id
_entity.type
_entity.pdbx_description
1 polymer ?
#
loop_
_entity_poly.entity_id
_entity_poly.type
_entity_poly.pdbx_seq_one_letter_code
_entity_poly.pdbx_strand_id
1 'polypeptide(L)'
;MKEATDADQKWAPQLRKLKADDDLVVSAEDWADAGKDTEGVRRAGQDYLDSLPQPPKDGSPKANADWWKGLDPEQQAAWTALQPNTVGGLDGLPATARDEANRIVLDEKRGQYQTELNGIPKPPANEWTWITAGMFPSKVHTDEWMEWDKKDDAFGAHQMNTHAEGSGPQATTGAEGHSEYWNKGTTALKNQALVVVGEYGDVTAPW
;
A
#
# COMPACT_ATOMS: atom_id res chain seq x y z
N MET A 1 31.88 4.24 22.18
CA MET A 1 31.41 4.19 23.58
C MET A 1 30.62 5.43 23.98
N LYS A 2 30.98 6.65 23.52
CA LYS A 2 30.25 7.89 23.86
C LYS A 2 28.99 8.11 22.99
N GLU A 3 29.05 7.79 21.70
CA GLU A 3 27.91 7.89 20.76
C GLU A 3 26.73 6.99 21.13
N ALA A 4 27.00 5.76 21.60
CA ALA A 4 25.96 4.85 22.05
C ALA A 4 25.19 5.39 23.27
N THR A 5 25.82 6.23 24.11
CA THR A 5 25.21 6.80 25.31
C THR A 5 24.32 8.00 24.98
N ASP A 6 24.71 8.81 24.00
CA ASP A 6 23.94 10.00 23.60
C ASP A 6 22.70 9.62 22.78
N ALA A 7 22.81 8.59 21.93
CA ALA A 7 21.67 7.98 21.25
C ALA A 7 20.65 7.42 22.27
N ASP A 8 21.13 6.70 23.30
CA ASP A 8 20.27 6.15 24.36
C ASP A 8 19.53 7.26 25.11
N GLN A 9 20.22 8.36 25.45
CA GLN A 9 19.60 9.51 26.12
C GLN A 9 18.54 10.21 25.27
N LYS A 10 18.74 10.28 23.95
CA LYS A 10 17.81 10.96 23.03
C LYS A 10 16.57 10.13 22.73
N TRP A 11 16.73 8.82 22.54
CA TRP A 11 15.65 7.94 22.06
C TRP A 11 14.94 7.18 23.19
N ALA A 12 15.60 6.88 24.31
CA ALA A 12 14.97 6.16 25.43
C ALA A 12 13.68 6.82 25.99
N PRO A 13 13.56 8.16 26.08
CA PRO A 13 12.31 8.78 26.52
C PRO A 13 11.15 8.58 25.54
N GLN A 14 11.45 8.44 24.23
CA GLN A 14 10.42 8.24 23.22
C GLN A 14 10.05 6.77 23.09
N LEU A 15 11.03 5.87 23.18
CA LEU A 15 10.80 4.42 23.23
C LEU A 15 9.97 4.01 24.46
N ARG A 16 10.14 4.69 25.61
CA ARG A 16 9.32 4.44 26.82
C ARG A 16 7.85 4.85 26.70
N LYS A 17 7.49 5.68 25.70
CA LYS A 17 6.10 6.05 25.45
C LYS A 17 5.36 5.04 24.58
N LEU A 18 6.11 4.23 23.82
CA LEU A 18 5.58 3.14 23.02
C LEU A 18 5.36 1.96 23.98
N LYS A 19 4.10 1.61 24.24
CA LYS A 19 3.73 0.44 25.04
C LYS A 19 3.10 -0.57 24.09
N ALA A 20 3.85 -1.59 23.72
CA ALA A 20 3.27 -2.78 23.09
C ALA A 20 2.41 -3.53 24.13
N ASP A 21 1.30 -4.12 23.68
CA ASP A 21 0.57 -5.09 24.49
C ASP A 21 1.45 -6.34 24.71
N ASP A 22 1.43 -6.91 25.91
CA ASP A 22 2.34 -7.99 26.32
C ASP A 22 1.74 -9.36 25.95
N ASP A 23 1.49 -9.55 24.66
CA ASP A 23 1.11 -10.84 24.10
C ASP A 23 2.17 -11.37 23.11
N LEU A 24 2.19 -12.69 22.89
CA LEU A 24 3.14 -13.35 21.98
C LEU A 24 2.58 -13.46 20.54
N VAL A 25 1.44 -12.84 20.26
CA VAL A 25 0.71 -12.99 19.01
C VAL A 25 0.59 -11.62 18.36
N VAL A 26 1.50 -11.32 17.42
CA VAL A 26 1.42 -10.08 16.65
C VAL A 26 0.11 -10.05 15.85
N SER A 27 -0.88 -9.36 16.39
CA SER A 27 -2.20 -9.16 15.84
C SER A 27 -2.18 -7.99 14.84
N ALA A 28 -3.24 -7.85 14.05
CA ALA A 28 -3.37 -6.67 13.19
C ALA A 28 -3.55 -5.37 13.99
N GLU A 29 -4.05 -5.48 15.23
CA GLU A 29 -4.16 -4.36 16.16
C GLU A 29 -2.77 -3.90 16.60
N ASP A 30 -1.82 -4.82 16.83
CA ASP A 30 -0.42 -4.49 17.13
C ASP A 30 0.29 -3.82 15.94
N TRP A 31 -0.03 -4.23 14.71
CA TRP A 31 0.51 -3.55 13.52
C TRP A 31 -0.10 -2.18 13.29
N ALA A 32 -1.41 -2.01 13.54
CA ALA A 32 -2.07 -0.72 13.49
C ALA A 32 -1.53 0.24 14.56
N ASP A 33 -1.28 -0.30 15.76
CA ASP A 33 -0.69 0.41 16.88
C ASP A 33 0.75 0.81 16.56
N ALA A 34 1.60 -0.12 16.09
CA ALA A 34 2.96 0.17 15.64
C ALA A 34 3.01 1.24 14.53
N GLY A 35 2.06 1.23 13.60
CA GLY A 35 1.92 2.27 12.57
C GLY A 35 1.57 3.65 13.16
N LYS A 36 0.60 3.70 14.07
CA LYS A 36 0.21 4.93 14.79
C LYS A 36 1.31 5.46 15.70
N ASP A 37 2.01 4.57 16.38
CA ASP A 37 3.16 4.85 17.22
C ASP A 37 4.31 5.44 16.41
N THR A 38 4.56 4.87 15.23
CA THR A 38 5.56 5.41 14.30
C THR A 38 5.15 6.80 13.79
N GLU A 39 3.88 7.02 13.47
CA GLU A 39 3.37 8.36 13.13
C GLU A 39 3.51 9.35 14.30
N GLY A 40 3.24 8.90 15.53
CA GLY A 40 3.41 9.68 16.75
C GLY A 40 4.85 10.09 17.00
N VAL A 41 5.80 9.16 16.82
CA VAL A 41 7.25 9.43 16.91
C VAL A 41 7.68 10.41 15.82
N ARG A 42 7.20 10.25 14.58
CA ARG A 42 7.50 11.19 13.48
C ARG A 42 6.99 12.59 13.76
N ARG A 43 5.74 12.72 14.25
CA ARG A 43 5.17 14.01 14.64
C ARG A 43 5.97 14.65 15.77
N ALA A 44 6.39 13.89 16.77
CA ALA A 44 7.23 14.38 17.86
C ALA A 44 8.66 14.73 17.40
N GLY A 45 9.16 14.06 16.36
CA GLY A 45 10.46 14.29 15.74
C GLY A 45 10.46 15.36 14.64
N GLN A 46 9.31 15.94 14.30
CA GLN A 46 9.15 16.89 13.19
C GLN A 46 10.05 18.11 13.36
N ASP A 47 10.05 18.73 14.54
CA ASP A 47 10.89 19.90 14.84
C ASP A 47 12.39 19.59 14.69
N TYR A 48 12.79 18.36 15.05
CA TYR A 48 14.17 17.91 14.86
C TYR A 48 14.49 17.72 13.38
N LEU A 49 13.61 17.06 12.61
CA LEU A 49 13.77 16.91 11.16
C LEU A 49 13.88 18.26 10.45
N ASP A 50 13.03 19.22 10.81
CA ASP A 50 13.01 20.56 10.21
C ASP A 50 14.31 21.33 10.49
N SER A 51 15.02 20.98 11.57
CA SER A 51 16.35 21.53 11.88
C SER A 51 17.49 20.92 11.07
N LEU A 52 17.28 19.77 10.41
CA LEU A 52 18.30 19.10 9.61
C LEU A 52 18.45 19.74 8.22
N PRO A 53 19.61 19.54 7.54
CA PRO A 53 19.74 19.90 6.13
C PRO A 53 18.65 19.20 5.30
N GLN A 54 17.84 20.01 4.61
CA GLN A 54 16.69 19.52 3.87
C GLN A 54 17.09 19.01 2.48
N PRO A 55 16.44 17.94 1.97
CA PRO A 55 16.65 17.50 0.60
C PRO A 55 16.19 18.58 -0.39
N PRO A 56 16.80 18.66 -1.57
CA PRO A 56 16.32 19.55 -2.62
C PRO A 56 14.91 19.15 -3.06
N LYS A 57 13.95 20.09 -3.11
CA LYS A 57 12.53 19.80 -3.43
C LYS A 57 12.33 19.20 -4.83
N ASP A 58 13.13 19.64 -5.81
CA ASP A 58 13.12 19.16 -7.20
C ASP A 58 14.56 18.89 -7.67
N GLY A 59 15.34 18.25 -6.79
CA GLY A 59 16.76 17.99 -7.04
C GLY A 59 17.01 17.01 -8.17
N SER A 60 18.01 17.31 -9.00
CA SER A 60 18.60 16.27 -9.86
C SER A 60 19.17 15.13 -9.01
N PRO A 61 19.33 13.91 -9.56
CA PRO A 61 19.93 12.79 -8.83
C PRO A 61 21.29 13.15 -8.21
N LYS A 62 22.08 13.98 -8.90
CA LYS A 62 23.35 14.48 -8.38
C LYS A 62 23.16 15.38 -7.14
N ALA A 63 22.21 16.31 -7.18
CA ALA A 63 21.94 17.21 -6.05
C ALA A 63 21.46 16.43 -4.81
N ASN A 64 20.62 15.41 -5.01
CA ASN A 64 20.17 14.54 -3.92
C ASN A 64 21.32 13.71 -3.34
N ALA A 65 22.20 13.18 -4.20
CA ALA A 65 23.39 12.46 -3.77
C ALA A 65 24.36 13.35 -2.98
N ASP A 66 24.55 14.60 -3.42
CA ASP A 66 25.42 15.57 -2.75
C ASP A 66 24.83 15.99 -1.39
N TRP A 67 23.50 16.19 -1.30
CA TRP A 67 22.79 16.39 -0.03
C TRP A 67 22.99 15.21 0.92
N TRP A 68 22.70 13.97 0.49
CA TRP A 68 22.82 12.78 1.32
C TRP A 68 24.24 12.58 1.86
N LYS A 69 25.25 12.82 1.03
CA LYS A 69 26.67 12.76 1.43
C LYS A 69 27.09 13.86 2.40
N GLY A 70 26.37 14.99 2.41
CA GLY A 70 26.60 16.10 3.33
C GLY A 70 26.03 15.86 4.73
N LEU A 71 25.16 14.86 4.88
CA LEU A 71 24.62 14.46 6.18
C LEU A 71 25.63 13.60 6.95
N ASP A 72 25.69 13.79 8.26
CA ASP A 72 26.37 12.86 9.16
C ASP A 72 25.56 11.54 9.33
N PRO A 73 26.16 10.46 9.86
CA PRO A 73 25.48 9.18 10.02
C PRO A 73 24.19 9.27 10.84
N GLU A 74 24.16 10.10 11.89
CA GLU A 74 23.00 10.30 12.75
C GLU A 74 21.86 11.00 12.02
N GLN A 75 22.18 11.97 11.16
CA GLN A 75 21.23 12.66 10.30
C GLN A 75 20.67 11.73 9.23
N GLN A 76 21.51 10.91 8.60
CA GLN A 76 21.07 9.89 7.65
C GLN A 76 20.10 8.91 8.31
N ALA A 77 20.45 8.40 9.49
CA ALA A 77 19.57 7.52 10.27
C ALA A 77 18.25 8.20 10.65
N ALA A 78 18.29 9.49 11.03
CA ALA A 78 17.08 10.25 11.34
C ALA A 78 16.16 10.41 10.12
N TRP A 79 16.71 10.72 8.95
CA TRP A 79 15.94 10.80 7.70
C TRP A 79 15.35 9.44 7.31
N THR A 80 16.12 8.36 7.43
CA THR A 80 15.63 7.00 7.15
C THR A 80 14.52 6.58 8.11
N ALA A 81 14.63 6.89 9.41
CA ALA A 81 13.63 6.48 10.39
C ALA A 81 12.36 7.34 10.35
N LEU A 82 12.51 8.66 10.18
CA LEU A 82 11.38 9.59 10.33
C LEU A 82 10.73 9.98 8.99
N GLN A 83 11.47 9.92 7.88
CA GLN A 83 10.98 10.20 6.52
C GLN A 83 11.49 9.17 5.48
N PRO A 84 11.27 7.86 5.69
CA PRO A 84 11.71 6.81 4.76
C PRO A 84 11.11 6.96 3.36
N ASN A 85 9.88 7.47 3.22
CA ASN A 85 9.29 7.75 1.90
C ASN A 85 10.14 8.72 1.08
N THR A 86 10.70 9.75 1.72
CA THR A 86 11.58 10.72 1.06
C THR A 86 12.90 10.05 0.66
N VAL A 87 13.55 9.33 1.58
CA VAL A 87 14.83 8.65 1.31
C VAL A 87 14.69 7.60 0.21
N GLY A 88 13.64 6.77 0.25
CA GLY A 88 13.37 5.74 -0.75
C GLY A 88 13.04 6.28 -2.14
N GLY A 89 12.33 7.41 -2.18
CA GLY A 89 11.87 8.06 -3.42
C GLY A 89 12.91 8.92 -4.13
N LEU A 90 13.95 9.41 -3.44
CA LEU A 90 14.96 10.28 -4.05
C LEU A 90 15.95 9.52 -4.92
N ASP A 91 16.00 9.87 -6.21
CA ASP A 91 17.02 9.38 -7.12
C ASP A 91 18.41 9.90 -6.78
N GLY A 92 19.43 9.09 -7.06
CA GLY A 92 20.84 9.40 -6.80
C GLY A 92 21.37 8.99 -5.42
N LEU A 93 20.50 8.63 -4.48
CA LEU A 93 20.92 8.07 -3.18
C LEU A 93 21.53 6.66 -3.33
N PRO A 94 22.39 6.23 -2.37
CA PRO A 94 22.89 4.86 -2.34
C PRO A 94 21.75 3.84 -2.31
N ALA A 95 21.88 2.78 -3.12
CA ALA A 95 20.86 1.74 -3.22
C ALA A 95 20.55 1.08 -1.87
N THR A 96 21.54 0.95 -0.99
CA THR A 96 21.36 0.39 0.37
C THR A 96 20.49 1.29 1.24
N ALA A 97 20.66 2.62 1.18
CA ALA A 97 19.83 3.56 1.92
C ALA A 97 18.39 3.57 1.39
N ARG A 98 18.21 3.49 0.07
CA ARG A 98 16.88 3.39 -0.55
C ARG A 98 16.20 2.06 -0.19
N ASP A 99 16.91 0.94 -0.23
CA ASP A 99 16.37 -0.38 0.14
C ASP A 99 15.91 -0.39 1.60
N GLU A 100 16.74 0.07 2.53
CA GLU A 100 16.39 0.17 3.95
C GLU A 100 15.13 1.02 4.17
N ALA A 101 15.10 2.23 3.60
CA ALA A 101 13.95 3.11 3.69
C ALA A 101 12.69 2.48 3.06
N ASN A 102 12.81 1.88 1.88
CA ASN A 102 11.69 1.24 1.19
C ASN A 102 11.12 0.06 1.97
N ARG A 103 11.94 -0.72 2.69
CA ARG A 103 11.44 -1.81 3.55
C ARG A 103 10.57 -1.29 4.68
N ILE A 104 10.98 -0.19 5.34
CA ILE A 104 10.17 0.47 6.36
C ILE A 104 8.81 0.87 5.78
N VAL A 105 8.81 1.52 4.61
CA VAL A 105 7.56 1.93 3.92
C VAL A 105 6.68 0.72 3.59
N LEU A 106 7.27 -0.37 3.08
CA LEU A 106 6.52 -1.56 2.71
C LEU A 106 5.91 -2.26 3.93
N ASP A 107 6.64 -2.32 5.04
CA ASP A 107 6.13 -2.94 6.27
C ASP A 107 5.03 -2.09 6.91
N GLU A 108 5.19 -0.76 6.92
CA GLU A 108 4.12 0.17 7.35
C GLU A 108 2.85 0.02 6.50
N LYS A 109 3.02 -0.01 5.17
CA LYS A 109 1.89 -0.17 4.25
C LYS A 109 1.22 -1.52 4.41
N ARG A 110 1.99 -2.58 4.64
CA ARG A 110 1.44 -3.91 4.90
C ARG A 110 0.60 -3.93 6.18
N GLY A 111 1.06 -3.32 7.27
CA GLY A 111 0.30 -3.22 8.51
C GLY A 111 -1.01 -2.42 8.34
N GLN A 112 -0.92 -1.27 7.66
CA GLN A 112 -2.09 -0.45 7.32
C GLN A 112 -3.13 -1.27 6.54
N TYR A 113 -2.70 -1.92 5.47
CA TYR A 113 -3.56 -2.72 4.61
C TYR A 113 -4.12 -3.97 5.29
N GLN A 114 -3.35 -4.61 6.17
CA GLN A 114 -3.85 -5.72 6.97
C GLN A 114 -4.97 -5.28 7.92
N THR A 115 -4.86 -4.07 8.48
CA THR A 115 -5.89 -3.47 9.32
C THR A 115 -7.15 -3.16 8.53
N GLU A 116 -6.99 -2.54 7.36
CA GLU A 116 -8.09 -2.26 6.43
C GLU A 116 -8.80 -3.57 6.03
N LEU A 117 -8.04 -4.59 5.63
CA LEU A 117 -8.56 -5.91 5.26
C LEU A 117 -9.34 -6.57 6.40
N ASN A 118 -8.85 -6.49 7.64
CA ASN A 118 -9.52 -7.07 8.80
C ASN A 118 -10.76 -6.29 9.22
N GLY A 119 -10.85 -5.01 8.85
CA GLY A 119 -12.03 -4.16 9.08
C GLY A 119 -13.17 -4.43 8.10
N ILE A 120 -12.93 -5.15 7.00
CA ILE A 120 -13.97 -5.49 6.03
C ILE A 120 -14.96 -6.48 6.67
N PRO A 121 -16.26 -6.16 6.70
CA PRO A 121 -17.25 -7.06 7.28
C PRO A 121 -17.28 -8.36 6.49
N LYS A 122 -17.44 -9.49 7.18
CA LYS A 122 -17.58 -10.80 6.53
C LYS A 122 -18.85 -10.82 5.66
N PRO A 123 -18.83 -11.53 4.52
CA PRO A 123 -20.03 -11.70 3.71
C PRO A 123 -21.14 -12.36 4.54
N PRO A 124 -22.41 -12.10 4.21
CA PRO A 124 -23.53 -12.75 4.88
C PRO A 124 -23.45 -14.27 4.72
N ALA A 125 -23.92 -15.00 5.73
CA ALA A 125 -23.80 -16.48 5.77
C ALA A 125 -24.50 -17.18 4.59
N ASN A 126 -25.55 -16.55 4.03
CA ASN A 126 -26.29 -17.06 2.89
C ASN A 126 -25.99 -16.21 1.65
N GLU A 127 -24.91 -16.56 0.95
CA GLU A 127 -24.53 -15.94 -0.32
C GLU A 127 -25.54 -16.23 -1.44
N TRP A 128 -26.21 -17.38 -1.39
CA TRP A 128 -27.02 -17.90 -2.48
C TRP A 128 -28.46 -18.18 -2.08
N THR A 129 -29.38 -17.86 -2.98
CA THR A 129 -30.79 -18.28 -2.91
C THR A 129 -31.24 -18.89 -4.23
N TRP A 130 -32.32 -19.67 -4.18
CA TRP A 130 -32.94 -20.27 -5.35
C TRP A 130 -34.20 -19.49 -5.70
N ILE A 131 -34.24 -18.96 -6.92
CA ILE A 131 -35.43 -18.30 -7.47
C ILE A 131 -35.98 -19.13 -8.63
N THR A 132 -37.29 -19.03 -8.86
CA THR A 132 -37.93 -19.60 -10.04
C THR A 132 -38.25 -18.48 -11.03
N ALA A 133 -37.26 -18.13 -11.85
CA ALA A 133 -37.37 -17.08 -12.86
C ALA A 133 -37.62 -17.63 -14.29
N GLY A 134 -37.70 -18.96 -14.46
CA GLY A 134 -37.90 -19.64 -15.73
C GLY A 134 -38.30 -21.11 -15.58
N MET A 135 -38.10 -21.92 -16.63
CA MET A 135 -38.47 -23.35 -16.65
C MET A 135 -37.77 -24.19 -15.57
N PHE A 136 -36.60 -23.73 -15.09
CA PHE A 136 -35.81 -24.38 -14.05
C PHE A 136 -35.43 -23.38 -12.96
N PRO A 137 -35.30 -23.81 -11.70
CA PRO A 137 -34.77 -22.98 -10.62
C PRO A 137 -33.38 -22.45 -10.98
N SER A 138 -33.16 -21.16 -10.73
CA SER A 138 -31.87 -20.49 -10.92
C SER A 138 -31.28 -20.13 -9.55
N LYS A 139 -29.97 -20.36 -9.41
CA LYS A 139 -29.20 -19.97 -8.23
C LYS A 139 -28.74 -18.52 -8.42
N VAL A 140 -29.13 -17.62 -7.53
CA VAL A 140 -28.78 -16.19 -7.58
C VAL A 140 -28.26 -15.72 -6.23
N HIS A 141 -27.55 -14.60 -6.20
CA HIS A 141 -27.13 -13.98 -4.95
C HIS A 141 -28.31 -13.43 -4.16
N THR A 142 -28.22 -13.48 -2.83
CA THR A 142 -29.22 -12.85 -1.95
C THR A 142 -29.12 -11.34 -2.01
N ASP A 143 -30.22 -10.63 -1.72
CA ASP A 143 -30.23 -9.16 -1.63
C ASP A 143 -29.21 -8.68 -0.59
N GLU A 144 -29.11 -9.37 0.55
CA GLU A 144 -28.11 -9.10 1.59
C GLU A 144 -26.67 -9.23 1.07
N TRP A 145 -26.38 -10.24 0.26
CA TRP A 145 -25.05 -10.43 -0.33
C TRP A 145 -24.77 -9.36 -1.39
N MET A 146 -25.74 -9.04 -2.27
CA MET A 146 -25.58 -8.00 -3.29
C MET A 146 -25.39 -6.60 -2.68
N GLU A 147 -26.04 -6.32 -1.54
CA GLU A 147 -25.83 -5.09 -0.79
C GLU A 147 -24.45 -5.02 -0.11
N TRP A 148 -23.93 -6.15 0.38
CA TRP A 148 -22.58 -6.26 0.93
C TRP A 148 -21.52 -6.07 -0.17
N ASP A 149 -21.63 -6.81 -1.28
CA ASP A 149 -20.73 -6.77 -2.43
C ASP A 149 -20.67 -5.37 -3.06
N LYS A 150 -21.83 -4.71 -3.20
CA LYS A 150 -21.90 -3.33 -3.72
C LYS A 150 -21.30 -2.28 -2.79
N LYS A 151 -21.29 -2.53 -1.46
CA LYS A 151 -20.71 -1.61 -0.48
C LYS A 151 -19.20 -1.77 -0.37
N ASP A 152 -18.70 -2.99 -0.59
CA ASP A 152 -17.33 -3.36 -0.29
C ASP A 152 -16.47 -3.64 -1.54
N ASP A 153 -16.44 -2.71 -2.50
CA ASP A 153 -15.30 -2.46 -3.41
C ASP A 153 -14.00 -2.05 -2.65
N ALA A 154 -13.96 -2.33 -1.34
CA ALA A 154 -13.36 -1.53 -0.28
C ALA A 154 -11.85 -1.70 -0.10
N PHE A 155 -11.20 -2.57 -0.87
CA PHE A 155 -9.75 -2.77 -0.80
C PHE A 155 -9.05 -2.48 -2.13
N GLY A 156 -9.46 -1.41 -2.84
CA GLY A 156 -8.82 -0.98 -4.09
C GLY A 156 -8.81 -2.02 -5.22
N ALA A 157 -9.50 -3.14 -5.02
CA ALA A 157 -9.60 -4.24 -5.95
C ALA A 157 -10.77 -3.96 -6.88
N HIS A 158 -10.51 -3.24 -7.96
CA HIS A 158 -11.43 -3.27 -9.09
C HIS A 158 -11.47 -4.72 -9.60
N GLN A 159 -12.64 -5.38 -9.52
CA GLN A 159 -12.80 -6.70 -10.11
C GLN A 159 -12.38 -6.62 -11.58
N MET A 160 -11.25 -7.23 -11.89
CA MET A 160 -10.86 -7.50 -13.27
C MET A 160 -11.84 -8.55 -13.77
N ASN A 161 -12.64 -8.20 -14.76
CA ASN A 161 -13.58 -9.12 -15.36
C ASN A 161 -12.84 -10.36 -15.91
N THR A 162 -13.08 -11.53 -15.31
CA THR A 162 -12.49 -12.81 -15.73
C THR A 162 -13.46 -13.69 -16.52
N HIS A 163 -14.63 -13.17 -16.91
CA HIS A 163 -15.59 -13.95 -17.70
C HIS A 163 -15.10 -14.13 -19.14
N ALA A 164 -15.40 -15.31 -19.69
CA ALA A 164 -15.15 -15.60 -21.09
C ALA A 164 -15.95 -14.64 -22.00
N GLU A 165 -15.39 -14.36 -23.17
CA GLU A 165 -16.02 -13.51 -24.18
C GLU A 165 -17.50 -13.87 -24.43
N GLY A 166 -18.29 -12.82 -24.70
CA GLY A 166 -19.65 -12.97 -25.23
C GLY A 166 -20.71 -13.48 -24.25
N SER A 167 -20.36 -13.73 -22.99
CA SER A 167 -21.29 -14.29 -22.01
C SER A 167 -21.84 -13.22 -21.06
N GLY A 168 -22.79 -12.42 -21.55
CA GLY A 168 -23.63 -11.55 -20.71
C GLY A 168 -23.26 -10.07 -20.68
N PRO A 169 -24.06 -9.25 -19.98
CA PRO A 169 -23.96 -7.78 -20.00
C PRO A 169 -22.74 -7.21 -19.26
N GLN A 170 -21.89 -8.07 -18.69
CA GLN A 170 -20.58 -7.72 -18.12
C GLN A 170 -19.49 -8.57 -18.77
N ALA A 171 -19.46 -8.79 -20.08
CA ALA A 171 -18.40 -9.54 -20.77
C ALA A 171 -17.44 -8.59 -21.52
N THR A 172 -16.13 -8.81 -21.42
CA THR A 172 -15.18 -8.11 -22.30
C THR A 172 -15.24 -8.68 -23.72
N THR A 173 -15.14 -7.82 -24.74
CA THR A 173 -14.86 -8.28 -26.11
C THR A 173 -13.36 -8.60 -26.20
N GLY A 174 -12.97 -9.85 -26.46
CA GLY A 174 -11.58 -10.23 -26.77
C GLY A 174 -10.72 -11.01 -25.74
N ALA A 175 -11.27 -11.58 -24.66
CA ALA A 175 -10.54 -12.54 -23.81
C ALA A 175 -11.40 -13.71 -23.25
N GLU A 176 -11.12 -14.94 -23.67
CA GLU A 176 -11.74 -16.20 -23.21
C GLU A 176 -10.91 -16.96 -22.15
N GLY A 177 -9.72 -16.45 -21.75
CA GLY A 177 -8.90 -17.09 -20.70
C GLY A 177 -7.68 -16.30 -20.19
N HIS A 178 -7.00 -16.84 -19.16
CA HIS A 178 -5.90 -16.19 -18.40
C HIS A 178 -4.69 -15.72 -19.24
N SER A 179 -4.53 -16.21 -20.47
CA SER A 179 -3.42 -15.83 -21.36
C SER A 179 -3.81 -14.79 -22.40
N GLU A 180 -5.11 -14.55 -22.61
CA GLU A 180 -5.60 -13.71 -23.71
C GLU A 180 -5.53 -12.21 -23.40
N TYR A 181 -5.30 -11.85 -22.14
CA TYR A 181 -4.89 -10.49 -21.73
C TYR A 181 -3.62 -10.01 -22.46
N TRP A 182 -2.80 -10.94 -22.95
CA TRP A 182 -1.57 -10.65 -23.70
C TRP A 182 -1.75 -10.67 -25.22
N ASN A 183 -2.97 -10.93 -25.72
CA ASN A 183 -3.23 -10.94 -27.15
C ASN A 183 -3.14 -9.53 -27.72
N LYS A 184 -2.51 -9.41 -28.89
CA LYS A 184 -2.35 -8.11 -29.57
C LYS A 184 -3.71 -7.55 -29.96
N GLY A 185 -3.94 -6.28 -29.63
CA GLY A 185 -5.15 -5.55 -30.02
C GLY A 185 -6.28 -5.56 -29.00
N THR A 186 -6.13 -6.25 -27.86
CA THR A 186 -7.13 -6.23 -26.78
C THR A 186 -7.04 -4.95 -25.95
N THR A 187 -8.17 -4.52 -25.39
CA THR A 187 -8.22 -3.42 -24.41
C THR A 187 -7.39 -3.74 -23.18
N ALA A 188 -7.32 -5.02 -22.79
CA ALA A 188 -6.50 -5.48 -21.67
C ALA A 188 -4.99 -5.27 -21.89
N LEU A 189 -4.43 -5.69 -23.03
CA LEU A 189 -3.00 -5.48 -23.32
C LEU A 189 -2.68 -3.99 -23.41
N LYS A 190 -3.61 -3.19 -23.97
CA LYS A 190 -3.46 -1.73 -24.05
C LYS A 190 -3.43 -1.09 -22.65
N ASN A 191 -4.37 -1.45 -21.78
CA ASN A 191 -4.42 -0.94 -20.41
C ASN A 191 -3.18 -1.38 -19.60
N GLN A 192 -2.72 -2.62 -19.76
CA GLN A 192 -1.46 -3.07 -19.13
C GLN A 192 -0.27 -2.24 -19.60
N ALA A 193 -0.18 -1.92 -20.89
CA ALA A 193 0.88 -1.06 -21.41
C ALA A 193 0.80 0.36 -20.82
N LEU A 194 -0.40 0.97 -20.76
CA LEU A 194 -0.62 2.30 -20.19
C LEU A 194 -0.22 2.37 -18.71
N VAL A 195 -0.56 1.36 -17.93
CA VAL A 195 -0.13 1.24 -16.52
C VAL A 195 1.40 1.16 -16.40
N VAL A 196 2.05 0.39 -17.27
CA VAL A 196 3.52 0.23 -17.27
C VAL A 196 4.23 1.53 -17.63
N VAL A 197 3.65 2.35 -18.52
CA VAL A 197 4.24 3.64 -18.90
C VAL A 197 3.79 4.82 -18.02
N GLY A 198 2.95 4.57 -17.01
CA GLY A 198 2.51 5.58 -16.04
C GLY A 198 1.34 6.46 -16.49
N GLU A 199 0.68 6.10 -17.59
CA GLU A 199 -0.43 6.85 -18.21
C GLU A 199 -1.78 6.39 -17.63
N TYR A 200 -1.93 6.49 -16.31
CA TYR A 200 -3.08 5.94 -15.58
C TYR A 200 -4.42 6.57 -15.97
N GLY A 201 -4.42 7.83 -16.41
CA GLY A 201 -5.63 8.57 -16.81
C GLY A 201 -6.26 8.08 -18.12
N ASP A 202 -5.52 7.32 -18.91
CA ASP A 202 -5.95 6.81 -20.22
C ASP A 202 -6.44 5.35 -20.16
N VAL A 203 -6.45 4.74 -18.97
CA VAL A 203 -7.00 3.40 -18.75
C VAL A 203 -8.51 3.46 -18.93
N THR A 204 -9.04 2.57 -19.77
CA THR A 204 -10.48 2.53 -20.08
C THR A 204 -11.12 1.27 -19.55
N ALA A 205 -12.29 1.39 -18.90
CA ALA A 205 -13.08 0.24 -18.50
C ALA A 205 -13.68 -0.46 -19.74
N PRO A 206 -13.69 -1.80 -19.80
CA PRO A 206 -14.51 -2.49 -20.78
C PRO A 206 -15.98 -2.27 -20.44
N TRP A 207 -16.75 -1.80 -21.42
CA TRP A 207 -18.21 -1.61 -21.37
C TRP A 207 -18.96 -2.91 -21.53
#